data_AF-A0A965QFN0-F1
#
_entry.id   AF-A0A965QFN0-F1
#
_cell.length_a   1.000
_cell.length_b   1.000
_cell.length_c   1.000
_cell.angle_alpha   90.00
_cell.angle_beta   90.00
_cell.angle_gamma   90.00
#
_symmetry.space_group_name_H-M   'P 1'
#
loop_
_entity.id
_entity.type
_entity.pdbx_description
1 polymer ?
#
loop_
_entity_poly.entity_id
_entity_poly.type
_entity_poly.pdbx_seq_one_letter_code
_entity_poly.pdbx_strand_id
1 'polypeptide(L)'
;MNEKYLHFLWKMKRLPFPKLTLFDKKEFTILDFGTHNEFESGPDFQEASILYDDLKWFGSIEIHINASDWYKHKHHLDKAYNNVILHVVFNNDKEIVQNGRIIPTIELKTHIDSKHYEKFNQLNAMSFDIPCTNLILEIPRIYHTNMKDRATENRLKRKLLDLQKIQFLNDKHLLYILFARSFGSSVNQQPFESLAISFDIQQFLALPKGLRTKSLEQYAGFINNKDCNFFESQFYQWRLKGLRPNSFPKKRLQLFSEF
;
A
#
# COMPACT_ATOMS: atom_id res chain seq x y z
N MET A 1 14.89 -7.55 25.48
CA MET A 1 14.79 -6.33 24.64
C MET A 1 15.65 -6.55 23.41
N ASN A 2 15.23 -6.09 22.22
CA ASN A 2 16.02 -6.15 20.98
C ASN A 2 15.84 -4.87 20.15
N GLU A 3 16.79 -4.56 19.28
CA GLU A 3 16.79 -3.34 18.45
C GLU A 3 15.62 -3.33 17.46
N LYS A 4 15.29 -4.47 16.86
CA LYS A 4 14.14 -4.61 15.94
C LYS A 4 12.84 -4.06 16.54
N TYR A 5 12.62 -4.25 17.83
CA TYR A 5 11.46 -3.68 18.52
C TYR A 5 11.55 -2.15 18.68
N LEU A 6 12.74 -1.63 19.01
CA LEU A 6 12.96 -0.18 19.12
C LEU A 6 12.79 0.50 17.75
N HIS A 7 13.35 -0.08 16.69
CA HIS A 7 13.14 0.35 15.30
C HIS A 7 11.65 0.37 14.95
N PHE A 8 10.90 -0.68 15.32
CA PHE A 8 9.45 -0.73 15.12
C PHE A 8 8.73 0.41 15.85
N LEU A 9 9.04 0.65 17.13
CA LEU A 9 8.41 1.72 17.90
C LEU A 9 8.72 3.11 17.31
N TRP A 10 9.95 3.32 16.84
CA TRP A 10 10.38 4.55 16.19
C TRP A 10 9.66 4.77 14.85
N LYS A 11 9.75 3.79 13.94
CA LYS A 11 9.14 3.82 12.60
C LYS A 11 7.63 4.03 12.67
N MET A 12 6.96 3.39 13.62
CA MET A 12 5.51 3.52 13.82
C MET A 12 5.12 4.72 14.70
N LYS A 13 6.08 5.51 15.18
CA LYS A 13 5.88 6.68 16.05
C LYS A 13 5.07 6.35 17.31
N ARG A 14 5.32 5.19 17.93
CA ARG A 14 4.59 4.66 19.10
C ARG A 14 5.35 4.87 20.42
N LEU A 15 6.03 6.01 20.55
CA LEU A 15 6.69 6.45 21.78
C LEU A 15 6.07 7.76 22.26
N PRO A 16 6.11 8.05 23.56
CA PRO A 16 5.59 9.31 24.09
C PRO A 16 6.58 10.45 23.85
N PHE A 17 6.86 10.82 22.60
CA PHE A 17 7.90 11.80 22.23
C PHE A 17 7.87 13.10 23.05
N PRO A 18 6.71 13.71 23.36
CA PRO A 18 6.67 14.93 24.20
C PRO A 18 7.13 14.73 25.65
N LYS A 19 7.23 13.47 26.12
CA LYS A 19 7.69 13.11 27.47
C LYS A 19 9.12 12.58 27.48
N LEU A 20 9.72 12.35 26.32
CA LEU A 20 11.10 11.91 26.26
C LEU A 20 11.99 13.09 26.61
N THR A 21 13.04 12.83 27.36
CA THR A 21 14.03 13.82 27.76
C THR A 21 15.40 13.36 27.31
N LEU A 22 16.21 14.31 26.83
CA LEU A 22 17.63 14.06 26.63
C LEU A 22 18.33 13.92 27.97
N PHE A 23 19.46 13.21 27.96
CA PHE A 23 20.29 13.03 29.15
C PHE A 23 20.77 14.35 29.75
N ASP A 24 21.10 15.33 28.90
CA ASP A 24 21.52 16.68 29.30
C ASP A 24 20.36 17.59 29.74
N LYS A 25 19.12 17.07 29.72
CA LYS A 25 17.86 17.77 30.03
C LYS A 25 17.55 18.97 29.16
N LYS A 26 18.26 19.15 28.03
CA LYS A 26 17.88 20.16 27.06
C LYS A 26 16.60 19.77 26.35
N GLU A 27 15.84 20.78 25.96
CA GLU A 27 14.65 20.56 25.14
C GLU A 27 15.06 20.06 23.75
N PHE A 28 14.29 19.09 23.25
CA PHE A 28 14.41 18.65 21.88
C PHE A 28 13.03 18.39 21.30
N THR A 29 12.95 18.47 19.97
CA THR A 29 11.74 18.11 19.23
C THR A 29 12.15 17.39 17.97
N ILE A 30 11.50 16.26 17.69
CA ILE A 30 11.70 15.56 16.43
C ILE A 30 10.85 16.24 15.37
N LEU A 31 11.49 16.79 14.34
CA LEU A 31 10.82 17.42 13.21
C LEU A 31 10.56 16.41 12.10
N ASP A 32 11.54 15.54 11.85
CA ASP A 32 11.42 14.38 10.96
C ASP A 32 12.10 13.16 11.60
N PHE A 33 11.42 12.01 11.55
CA PHE A 33 11.87 10.73 12.09
C PHE A 33 12.86 10.00 11.18
N GLY A 34 13.00 10.47 9.94
CA GLY A 34 13.82 9.84 8.91
C GLY A 34 13.20 8.59 8.31
N THR A 35 13.91 8.02 7.34
CA THR A 35 13.54 6.79 6.62
C THR A 35 14.40 5.63 7.14
N HIS A 36 13.76 4.51 7.44
CA HIS A 36 14.43 3.31 7.95
C HIS A 36 15.34 2.68 6.89
N ASN A 37 16.62 2.54 7.20
CA ASN A 37 17.64 1.94 6.35
C ASN A 37 17.69 0.41 6.56
N GLU A 38 16.86 -0.33 5.83
CA GLU A 38 16.71 -1.79 6.00
C GLU A 38 17.72 -2.62 5.19
N PHE A 39 18.38 -2.02 4.19
CA PHE A 39 19.15 -2.75 3.18
C PHE A 39 20.59 -2.28 3.03
N GLU A 40 20.93 -1.08 3.48
CA GLU A 40 22.26 -0.51 3.34
C GLU A 40 23.00 -0.48 4.68
N SER A 41 24.33 -0.52 4.64
CA SER A 41 25.15 -0.31 5.82
C SER A 41 25.10 1.16 6.27
N GLY A 42 25.27 1.40 7.56
CA GLY A 42 25.29 2.74 8.14
C GLY A 42 24.18 2.92 9.17
N PRO A 43 23.85 4.16 9.54
CA PRO A 43 22.87 4.42 10.59
C PRO A 43 21.47 3.86 10.29
N ASP A 44 20.74 3.53 11.34
CA ASP A 44 19.41 2.89 11.25
C ASP A 44 18.36 3.73 10.50
N PHE A 45 18.34 5.05 10.70
CA PHE A 45 17.42 5.96 10.02
C PHE A 45 18.17 7.12 9.38
N GLN A 46 17.87 7.40 8.12
CA GLN A 46 18.49 8.46 7.32
C GLN A 46 17.54 9.64 7.13
N GLU A 47 18.09 10.81 6.79
CA GLU A 47 17.32 12.02 6.44
C GLU A 47 16.38 12.53 7.55
N ALA A 48 16.73 12.30 8.81
CA ALA A 48 16.01 12.81 9.95
C ALA A 48 16.33 14.29 10.21
N SER A 49 15.46 14.96 10.97
CA SER A 49 15.74 16.29 11.49
C SER A 49 15.17 16.51 12.89
N ILE A 50 15.93 17.19 13.73
CA ILE A 50 15.53 17.52 15.10
C ILE A 50 15.78 19.01 15.37
N LEU A 51 14.96 19.59 16.24
CA LEU A 51 15.27 20.84 16.92
C LEU A 51 15.93 20.48 18.25
N TYR A 52 17.14 20.96 18.49
CA TYR A 52 17.88 20.73 19.72
C TYR A 52 18.79 21.93 19.97
N ASP A 53 18.71 22.51 21.17
CA ASP A 53 19.46 23.72 21.56
C ASP A 53 19.19 24.90 20.61
N ASP A 54 17.91 25.13 20.29
CA ASP A 54 17.41 26.13 19.32
C ASP A 54 17.97 26.04 17.89
N LEU A 55 18.73 24.97 17.59
CA LEU A 55 19.30 24.71 16.28
C LEU A 55 18.58 23.54 15.61
N LYS A 56 18.29 23.72 14.32
CA LYS A 56 17.77 22.65 13.49
C LYS A 56 18.92 21.79 12.97
N TRP A 57 18.94 20.53 13.37
CA TRP A 57 19.90 19.53 12.93
C TRP A 57 19.27 18.65 11.86
N PHE A 58 20.08 18.27 10.87
CA PHE A 58 19.72 17.34 9.80
C PHE A 58 20.77 16.23 9.75
N GLY A 59 20.33 14.99 9.61
CA GLY A 59 21.23 13.85 9.57
C GLY A 59 20.54 12.54 9.89
N SER A 60 21.24 11.65 10.58
CA SER A 60 20.79 10.29 10.81
C SER A 60 20.46 10.02 12.28
N ILE A 61 19.68 8.97 12.54
CA ILE A 61 19.40 8.49 13.89
C ILE A 61 19.92 7.06 13.99
N GLU A 62 20.56 6.76 15.11
CA GLU A 62 21.01 5.43 15.46
C GLU A 62 20.24 4.88 16.64
N ILE A 63 19.95 3.57 16.66
CA ILE A 63 19.19 2.93 17.73
C ILE A 63 19.93 1.70 18.27
N HIS A 64 20.20 1.68 19.58
CA HIS A 64 20.86 0.55 20.23
C HIS A 64 20.12 0.09 21.49
N ILE A 65 20.45 -1.11 22.00
CA ILE A 65 20.02 -1.50 23.35
C ILE A 65 20.75 -0.68 24.41
N ASN A 66 22.08 -0.66 24.38
CA ASN A 66 22.89 0.13 25.30
C ASN A 66 23.61 1.24 24.55
N ALA A 67 23.79 2.39 25.19
CA ALA A 67 24.59 3.46 24.59
C ALA A 67 26.02 2.99 24.27
N SER A 68 26.63 2.22 25.18
CA SER A 68 27.97 1.66 25.03
C SER A 68 28.16 0.76 23.79
N ASP A 69 27.08 0.25 23.20
CA ASP A 69 27.14 -0.55 21.96
C ASP A 69 27.70 0.28 20.78
N TRP A 70 27.59 1.62 20.83
CA TRP A 70 28.26 2.53 19.89
C TRP A 70 29.76 2.26 19.74
N TYR A 71 30.45 2.06 20.87
CA TYR A 71 31.88 1.79 20.88
C TYR A 71 32.20 0.33 20.57
N LYS A 72 31.34 -0.61 21.00
CA LYS A 72 31.49 -2.04 20.70
C LYS A 72 31.42 -2.30 19.19
N HIS A 73 30.51 -1.63 18.50
CA HIS A 73 30.34 -1.70 17.05
C HIS A 73 31.33 -0.81 16.28
N LYS A 74 32.20 -0.07 16.99
CA LYS A 74 33.22 0.82 16.41
C LYS A 74 32.67 1.96 15.55
N HIS A 75 31.42 2.40 15.78
CA HIS A 75 30.83 3.56 15.06
C HIS A 75 31.63 4.85 15.27
N HIS A 76 32.30 4.99 16.42
CA HIS A 76 33.25 6.07 16.70
C HIS A 76 34.46 6.16 15.75
N LEU A 77 34.74 5.10 14.99
CA LEU A 77 35.82 5.08 13.99
C LEU A 77 35.28 5.12 12.54
N ASP A 78 33.96 5.02 12.38
CA ASP A 78 33.31 4.93 11.07
C ASP A 78 32.71 6.28 10.67
N LYS A 79 33.16 6.78 9.52
CA LYS A 79 32.71 8.07 8.98
C LYS A 79 31.23 8.09 8.62
N ALA A 80 30.61 6.94 8.35
CA ALA A 80 29.18 6.86 8.05
C ALA A 80 28.31 7.36 9.23
N TYR A 81 28.81 7.28 10.45
CA TYR A 81 28.09 7.67 11.67
C TYR A 81 28.37 9.11 12.11
N ASN A 82 29.24 9.83 11.39
CA ASN A 82 29.56 11.23 11.71
C ASN A 82 28.36 12.17 11.60
N ASN A 83 27.36 11.80 10.81
CA ASN A 83 26.14 12.58 10.61
C ASN A 83 24.99 12.14 11.52
N VAL A 84 25.25 11.30 12.53
CA VAL A 84 24.21 10.92 13.50
C VAL A 84 23.92 12.12 14.41
N ILE A 85 22.67 12.57 14.40
CA ILE A 85 22.20 13.74 15.14
C ILE A 85 21.46 13.37 16.43
N LEU A 86 21.07 12.12 16.58
CA LEU A 86 20.35 11.59 17.74
C LEU A 86 20.67 10.11 17.91
N HIS A 87 20.95 9.70 19.14
CA HIS A 87 21.08 8.30 19.54
C HIS A 87 19.90 7.90 20.41
N VAL A 88 19.19 6.86 20.01
CA VAL A 88 18.03 6.34 20.74
C VAL A 88 18.42 5.02 21.39
N VAL A 89 18.30 4.92 22.71
CA VAL A 89 18.74 3.72 23.42
C VAL A 89 17.69 3.19 24.35
N PHE A 90 17.68 1.87 24.57
CA PHE A 90 16.91 1.32 25.67
C PHE A 90 17.51 1.71 27.03
N ASN A 91 18.83 1.62 27.17
CA ASN A 91 19.56 1.88 28.42
C ASN A 91 20.75 2.81 28.15
N ASN A 92 20.74 4.00 28.74
CA ASN A 92 21.81 4.97 28.56
C ASN A 92 22.92 4.78 29.61
N ASP A 93 23.85 3.87 29.33
CA ASP A 93 24.93 3.47 30.24
C ASP A 93 26.25 4.24 30.03
N LYS A 94 26.37 5.02 28.95
CA LYS A 94 27.61 5.72 28.60
C LYS A 94 27.33 6.93 27.71
N GLU A 95 27.99 8.05 28.00
CA GLU A 95 27.98 9.22 27.11
C GLU A 95 28.73 8.92 25.81
N ILE A 96 28.10 9.25 24.68
CA ILE A 96 28.61 8.96 23.34
C ILE A 96 29.18 10.21 22.70
N VAL A 97 30.45 10.12 22.31
CA VAL A 97 31.19 11.18 21.62
C VAL A 97 31.54 10.71 20.21
N GLN A 98 31.15 11.51 19.21
CA GLN A 98 31.50 11.35 17.81
C GLN A 98 32.12 12.65 17.30
N ASN A 99 33.29 12.58 16.68
CA ASN A 99 34.01 13.74 16.16
C ASN A 99 34.16 14.90 17.17
N GLY A 100 34.42 14.56 18.44
CA GLY A 100 34.58 15.56 19.50
C GLY A 100 33.29 16.20 19.99
N ARG A 101 32.12 15.75 19.51
CA ARG A 101 30.80 16.21 19.96
C ARG A 101 30.07 15.08 20.70
N ILE A 102 29.41 15.43 21.80
CA ILE A 102 28.44 14.55 22.47
C ILE A 102 27.19 14.43 21.60
N ILE A 103 26.82 13.20 21.23
CA ILE A 103 25.58 12.95 20.48
C ILE A 103 24.39 13.05 21.45
N PRO A 104 23.37 13.89 21.17
CA PRO A 104 22.14 13.91 21.94
C PRO A 104 21.55 12.50 22.04
N THR A 105 21.32 12.03 23.27
CA THR A 105 20.88 10.64 23.52
C THR A 105 19.58 10.61 24.33
N ILE A 106 18.60 9.83 23.86
CA ILE A 106 17.34 9.58 24.58
C ILE A 106 17.29 8.15 25.12
N GLU A 107 16.83 8.01 26.36
CA GLU A 107 16.62 6.70 26.99
C GLU A 107 15.15 6.30 26.96
N LEU A 108 14.87 5.06 26.54
CA LEU A 108 13.51 4.52 26.43
C LEU A 108 13.12 3.57 27.57
N LYS A 109 14.03 3.24 28.50
CA LYS A 109 13.85 2.22 29.54
C LYS A 109 12.54 2.34 30.32
N THR A 110 12.22 3.55 30.75
CA THR A 110 11.05 3.89 31.56
C THR A 110 9.78 4.13 30.73
N HIS A 111 9.91 4.16 29.40
CA HIS A 111 8.83 4.45 28.46
C HIS A 111 8.36 3.22 27.68
N ILE A 112 9.02 2.08 27.85
CA ILE A 112 8.65 0.84 27.18
C ILE A 112 7.77 -0.03 28.08
N ASP A 113 6.62 -0.42 27.55
CA ASP A 113 5.77 -1.46 28.13
C ASP A 113 6.35 -2.85 27.84
N SER A 114 6.74 -3.58 28.89
CA SER A 114 7.25 -4.95 28.80
C SER A 114 6.22 -5.91 28.22
N LYS A 115 4.93 -5.74 28.53
CA LYS A 115 3.86 -6.60 27.99
C LYS A 115 3.71 -6.41 26.49
N HIS A 116 3.85 -5.18 26.01
CA HIS A 116 3.81 -4.91 24.58
C HIS A 116 5.03 -5.52 23.86
N TYR A 117 6.22 -5.47 24.46
CA TYR A 117 7.41 -6.12 23.91
C TYR A 117 7.24 -7.64 23.81
N GLU A 118 6.71 -8.29 24.85
CA GLU A 118 6.43 -9.73 24.83
C GLU A 118 5.45 -10.10 23.71
N LYS A 119 4.36 -9.33 23.56
CA LYS A 119 3.38 -9.54 22.50
C LYS A 119 3.99 -9.34 21.11
N PHE A 120 4.85 -8.34 20.93
CA PHE A 120 5.57 -8.11 19.67
C PHE A 120 6.45 -9.30 19.29
N ASN A 121 7.19 -9.87 20.24
CA ASN A 121 8.00 -11.06 19.98
C ASN A 121 7.15 -12.29 19.64
N GLN A 122 6.04 -12.51 20.37
CA GLN A 122 5.11 -13.59 20.07
C GLN A 122 4.55 -13.49 18.65
N LEU A 123 4.08 -12.30 18.24
CA LEU A 123 3.53 -12.07 16.91
C LEU A 123 4.57 -12.23 15.80
N ASN A 124 5.82 -11.81 16.03
CA ASN A 124 6.89 -11.98 15.04
C ASN A 124 7.43 -13.41 14.94
N ALA A 125 7.27 -14.21 15.99
CA ALA A 125 7.65 -15.63 15.98
C ALA A 125 6.57 -16.53 15.33
N MET A 126 5.34 -16.03 15.20
CA MET A 126 4.23 -16.76 14.57
C MET A 126 4.41 -16.83 13.04
N SER A 127 4.19 -18.01 12.48
CA SER A 127 4.29 -18.29 11.04
C SER A 127 2.99 -18.07 10.26
N PHE A 128 1.99 -17.38 10.83
CA PHE A 128 0.72 -17.14 10.14
C PHE A 128 0.83 -16.00 9.13
N ASP A 129 0.21 -16.17 7.95
CA ASP A 129 0.10 -15.12 6.92
C ASP A 129 -0.53 -13.81 7.46
N ILE A 130 -1.40 -13.93 8.46
CA ILE A 130 -2.05 -12.80 9.14
C ILE A 130 -1.82 -12.93 10.65
N PRO A 131 -1.00 -12.06 11.28
CA PRO A 131 -0.64 -12.18 12.70
C PRO A 131 -1.82 -12.15 13.68
N CYS A 132 -2.92 -11.48 13.31
CA CYS A 132 -4.12 -11.39 14.14
C CYS A 132 -5.15 -12.51 13.89
N THR A 133 -4.82 -13.55 13.12
CA THR A 133 -5.77 -14.61 12.73
C THR A 133 -6.52 -15.19 13.94
N ASN A 134 -5.82 -15.50 15.03
CA ASN A 134 -6.47 -16.12 16.18
C ASN A 134 -7.35 -15.16 16.98
N LEU A 135 -7.12 -13.84 16.89
CA LEU A 135 -7.94 -12.83 17.57
C LEU A 135 -9.36 -12.78 16.99
N ILE A 136 -9.58 -13.27 15.77
CA ILE A 136 -10.91 -13.31 15.15
C ILE A 136 -11.87 -14.22 15.94
N LEU A 137 -11.34 -15.22 16.65
CA LEU A 137 -12.11 -16.17 17.46
C LEU A 137 -12.59 -15.54 18.77
N GLU A 138 -11.90 -14.51 19.26
CA GLU A 138 -12.29 -13.76 20.46
C GLU A 138 -13.47 -12.81 20.19
N ILE A 139 -13.74 -12.51 18.92
CA ILE A 139 -14.78 -11.55 18.53
C ILE A 139 -16.14 -12.25 18.44
N PRO A 140 -17.18 -11.80 19.16
CA PRO A 140 -18.51 -12.39 19.10
C PRO A 140 -19.12 -12.36 17.69
N ARG A 141 -19.83 -13.43 17.31
CA ARG A 141 -20.40 -13.64 15.95
C ARG A 141 -21.23 -12.48 15.43
N ILE A 142 -21.93 -11.75 16.31
CA ILE A 142 -22.74 -10.57 15.92
C ILE A 142 -21.90 -9.50 15.23
N TYR A 143 -20.65 -9.27 15.68
CA TYR A 143 -19.77 -8.29 15.04
C TYR A 143 -19.31 -8.77 13.67
N HIS A 144 -19.04 -10.07 13.50
CA HIS A 144 -18.71 -10.63 12.19
C HIS A 144 -19.85 -10.44 11.19
N THR A 145 -21.08 -10.71 11.61
CA THR A 145 -22.27 -10.51 10.79
C THR A 145 -22.41 -9.03 10.43
N ASN A 146 -22.40 -8.14 11.43
CA ASN A 146 -22.54 -6.70 11.19
C ASN A 146 -21.44 -6.13 10.29
N MET A 147 -20.20 -6.58 10.43
CA MET A 147 -19.09 -6.16 9.56
C MET A 147 -19.30 -6.65 8.11
N LYS A 148 -19.77 -7.88 7.92
CA LYS A 148 -20.09 -8.44 6.59
C LYS A 148 -21.27 -7.70 5.95
N ASP A 149 -22.31 -7.41 6.72
CA ASP A 149 -23.49 -6.69 6.24
C ASP A 149 -23.11 -5.27 5.80
N ARG A 150 -22.39 -4.52 6.64
CA ARG A 150 -21.89 -3.18 6.29
C ARG A 150 -20.95 -3.21 5.09
N ALA A 151 -20.03 -4.17 5.01
CA ALA A 151 -19.14 -4.32 3.86
C ALA A 151 -19.91 -4.61 2.57
N THR A 152 -20.97 -5.42 2.66
CA THR A 152 -21.85 -5.77 1.54
C THR A 152 -22.66 -4.57 1.09
N GLU A 153 -23.28 -3.83 2.01
CA GLU A 153 -24.01 -2.60 1.74
C GLU A 153 -23.10 -1.56 1.07
N ASN A 154 -21.91 -1.33 1.62
CA ASN A 154 -20.93 -0.40 1.05
C ASN A 154 -20.49 -0.83 -0.36
N ARG A 155 -20.30 -2.13 -0.58
CA ARG A 155 -20.00 -2.68 -1.91
C ARG A 155 -21.15 -2.47 -2.89
N LEU A 156 -22.40 -2.66 -2.44
CA LEU A 156 -23.60 -2.45 -3.25
C LEU A 156 -23.76 -0.97 -3.62
N LYS A 157 -23.65 -0.06 -2.64
CA LYS A 157 -23.69 1.40 -2.85
C LYS A 157 -22.65 1.85 -3.87
N ARG A 158 -21.40 1.40 -3.73
CA ARG A 158 -20.34 1.70 -4.71
C ARG A 158 -20.67 1.20 -6.11
N LYS A 159 -21.19 -0.04 -6.23
CA LYS A 159 -21.63 -0.56 -7.53
C LYS A 159 -22.76 0.29 -8.12
N LEU A 160 -23.74 0.70 -7.32
CA LEU A 160 -24.83 1.56 -7.77
C LEU A 160 -24.32 2.91 -8.27
N LEU A 161 -23.41 3.55 -7.54
CA LEU A 161 -22.78 4.81 -7.96
C LEU A 161 -22.02 4.66 -9.28
N ASP A 162 -21.41 3.50 -9.55
CA ASP A 162 -20.76 3.24 -10.82
C ASP A 162 -21.79 3.07 -11.96
N LEU A 163 -22.94 2.44 -11.70
CA LEU A 163 -24.02 2.31 -12.69
C LEU A 163 -24.67 3.65 -13.04
N GLN A 164 -24.79 4.58 -12.08
CA GLN A 164 -25.34 5.91 -12.33
C GLN A 164 -24.51 6.73 -13.33
N LYS A 165 -23.24 6.37 -13.56
CA LYS A 165 -22.37 7.02 -14.55
C LYS A 165 -22.61 6.48 -15.96
N ILE A 166 -23.25 5.32 -16.09
CA ILE A 166 -23.52 4.69 -17.38
C ILE A 166 -24.77 5.33 -17.95
N GLN A 167 -24.65 5.91 -19.14
CA GLN A 167 -25.81 6.36 -19.89
C GLN A 167 -26.44 5.15 -20.60
N PHE A 168 -27.69 4.85 -20.30
CA PHE A 168 -28.44 3.75 -20.93
C PHE A 168 -29.84 4.22 -21.35
N LEU A 169 -30.43 3.51 -22.32
CA LEU A 169 -31.73 3.87 -22.90
C LEU A 169 -32.91 3.21 -22.18
N ASN A 170 -32.70 1.98 -21.70
CA ASN A 170 -33.68 1.18 -20.97
C ASN A 170 -32.97 0.04 -20.23
N ASP A 171 -33.72 -0.72 -19.42
CA ASP A 171 -33.18 -1.82 -18.60
C ASP A 171 -32.48 -2.92 -19.43
N LYS A 172 -32.95 -3.18 -20.66
CA LYS A 172 -32.31 -4.17 -21.55
C LYS A 172 -30.94 -3.67 -22.04
N HIS A 173 -30.83 -2.39 -22.37
CA HIS A 173 -29.56 -1.77 -22.74
C HIS A 173 -28.59 -1.77 -21.55
N LEU A 174 -29.06 -1.42 -20.34
CA LEU A 174 -28.23 -1.49 -19.13
C LEU A 174 -27.74 -2.93 -18.85
N LEU A 175 -28.63 -3.92 -18.98
CA LEU A 175 -28.29 -5.32 -18.78
C LEU A 175 -27.23 -5.80 -19.78
N TYR A 176 -27.36 -5.40 -21.05
CA TYR A 176 -26.37 -5.68 -22.10
C TYR A 176 -25.00 -5.11 -21.78
N ILE A 177 -24.94 -3.83 -21.36
CA ILE A 177 -23.69 -3.18 -20.94
C ILE A 177 -23.07 -3.93 -19.75
N LEU A 178 -23.89 -4.32 -18.76
CA LEU A 178 -23.42 -5.03 -17.58
C LEU A 178 -22.89 -6.43 -17.91
N PHE A 179 -23.55 -7.14 -18.83
CA PHE A 179 -23.05 -8.40 -19.34
C PHE A 179 -21.71 -8.21 -20.02
N ALA A 180 -21.59 -7.28 -20.98
CA ALA A 180 -20.33 -6.99 -21.66
C ALA A 180 -19.21 -6.67 -20.65
N ARG A 181 -19.48 -5.77 -19.69
CA ARG A 181 -18.54 -5.40 -18.62
C ARG A 181 -18.00 -6.62 -17.87
N SER A 182 -18.84 -7.63 -17.63
CA SER A 182 -18.44 -8.87 -16.93
C SER A 182 -17.43 -9.70 -17.73
N PHE A 183 -17.50 -9.71 -19.07
CA PHE A 183 -16.53 -10.39 -19.95
C PHE A 183 -15.15 -9.73 -19.91
N GLY A 184 -15.08 -8.45 -19.52
CA GLY A 184 -13.83 -7.73 -19.33
C GLY A 184 -13.00 -8.19 -18.12
N SER A 185 -13.60 -8.89 -17.14
CA SER A 185 -12.98 -9.18 -15.82
C SER A 185 -12.39 -7.92 -15.14
N SER A 186 -11.72 -7.98 -13.98
CA SER A 186 -11.21 -6.75 -13.32
C SER A 186 -10.26 -5.89 -14.17
N VAL A 187 -9.67 -6.45 -15.23
CA VAL A 187 -8.62 -5.80 -16.03
C VAL A 187 -9.18 -4.99 -17.20
N ASN A 188 -10.20 -5.49 -17.91
CA ASN A 188 -10.74 -4.90 -19.13
C ASN A 188 -12.26 -4.60 -19.01
N GLN A 189 -12.81 -4.41 -17.80
CA GLN A 189 -14.24 -4.05 -17.61
C GLN A 189 -14.64 -2.83 -18.43
N GLN A 190 -13.86 -1.76 -18.32
CA GLN A 190 -14.19 -0.46 -18.90
C GLN A 190 -14.15 -0.49 -20.45
N PRO A 191 -13.13 -1.07 -21.11
CA PRO A 191 -13.17 -1.26 -22.56
C PRO A 191 -14.39 -2.04 -23.07
N PHE A 192 -14.79 -3.12 -22.38
CA PHE A 192 -15.99 -3.87 -22.75
C PHE A 192 -17.29 -3.08 -22.53
N GLU A 193 -17.37 -2.31 -21.44
CA GLU A 193 -18.50 -1.41 -21.17
C GLU A 193 -18.61 -0.34 -22.25
N SER A 194 -17.51 0.36 -22.58
CA SER A 194 -17.51 1.38 -23.62
C SER A 194 -17.85 0.79 -24.98
N LEU A 195 -17.39 -0.43 -25.29
CA LEU A 195 -17.76 -1.13 -26.52
C LEU A 195 -19.27 -1.35 -26.59
N ALA A 196 -19.89 -1.86 -25.52
CA ALA A 196 -21.33 -2.08 -25.46
C ALA A 196 -22.15 -0.79 -25.49
N ILE A 197 -21.64 0.31 -24.94
CA ILE A 197 -22.28 1.64 -25.06
C ILE A 197 -22.26 2.12 -26.51
N SER A 198 -21.14 1.92 -27.21
CA SER A 198 -20.99 2.37 -28.62
C SER A 198 -21.74 1.48 -29.61
N PHE A 199 -21.80 0.17 -29.33
CA PHE A 199 -22.38 -0.84 -30.20
C PHE A 199 -23.68 -1.37 -29.58
N ASP A 200 -24.76 -0.63 -29.84
CA ASP A 200 -26.08 -0.86 -29.24
C ASP A 200 -26.59 -2.30 -29.44
N ILE A 201 -27.36 -2.79 -28.46
CA ILE A 201 -27.92 -4.14 -28.45
C ILE A 201 -28.74 -4.46 -29.71
N GLN A 202 -29.48 -3.50 -30.28
CA GLN A 202 -30.26 -3.73 -31.50
C GLN A 202 -29.34 -4.02 -32.69
N GLN A 203 -28.24 -3.27 -32.81
CA GLN A 203 -27.24 -3.50 -33.86
C GLN A 203 -26.58 -4.87 -33.69
N PHE A 204 -26.21 -5.25 -32.46
CA PHE A 204 -25.66 -6.57 -32.16
C PHE A 204 -26.63 -7.70 -32.50
N LEU A 205 -27.91 -7.58 -32.11
CA LEU A 205 -28.91 -8.62 -32.34
C LEU A 205 -29.32 -8.75 -33.81
N ALA A 206 -29.30 -7.67 -34.58
CA ALA A 206 -29.59 -7.67 -36.02
C ALA A 206 -28.51 -8.39 -36.84
N LEU A 207 -27.29 -8.54 -36.31
CA LEU A 207 -26.22 -9.25 -37.00
C LEU A 207 -26.47 -10.78 -37.01
N PRO A 208 -26.26 -11.45 -38.17
CA PRO A 208 -26.18 -12.90 -38.23
C PRO A 208 -25.10 -13.42 -37.27
N LYS A 209 -25.36 -14.54 -36.59
CA LYS A 209 -24.43 -15.10 -35.58
C LYS A 209 -22.99 -15.26 -36.11
N GLY A 210 -22.83 -15.68 -37.37
CA GLY A 210 -21.52 -15.85 -38.00
C GLY A 210 -20.72 -14.54 -38.22
N LEU A 211 -21.36 -13.37 -38.14
CA LEU A 211 -20.72 -12.06 -38.32
C LEU A 211 -20.46 -11.33 -37.00
N ARG A 212 -21.15 -11.70 -35.91
CA ARG A 212 -21.07 -10.99 -34.61
C ARG A 212 -19.65 -10.86 -34.08
N THR A 213 -18.88 -11.96 -34.05
CA THR A 213 -17.48 -11.93 -33.58
C THR A 213 -16.63 -10.95 -34.38
N LYS A 214 -16.70 -11.04 -35.72
CA LYS A 214 -15.88 -10.21 -36.60
C LYS A 214 -16.26 -8.73 -36.47
N SER A 215 -17.54 -8.42 -36.38
CA SER A 215 -18.04 -7.06 -36.13
C SER A 215 -17.56 -6.55 -34.78
N LEU A 216 -17.71 -7.31 -33.69
CA LEU A 216 -17.22 -6.90 -32.37
C LEU A 216 -15.70 -6.67 -32.34
N GLU A 217 -14.91 -7.52 -32.98
CA GLU A 217 -13.46 -7.33 -33.07
C GLU A 217 -13.09 -6.09 -33.89
N GLN A 218 -13.84 -5.79 -34.96
CA GLN A 218 -13.67 -4.57 -35.74
C GLN A 218 -13.99 -3.32 -34.91
N TYR A 219 -15.16 -3.29 -34.25
CA TYR A 219 -15.54 -2.17 -33.37
C TYR A 219 -14.57 -2.01 -32.21
N ALA A 220 -14.05 -3.11 -31.66
CA ALA A 220 -13.05 -3.09 -30.60
C ALA A 220 -11.65 -2.63 -31.06
N GLY A 221 -11.44 -2.37 -32.35
CA GLY A 221 -10.17 -1.91 -32.91
C GLY A 221 -9.13 -3.01 -33.12
N PHE A 222 -9.53 -4.28 -33.15
CA PHE A 222 -8.63 -5.42 -33.34
C PHE A 222 -8.46 -5.84 -34.80
N ILE A 223 -9.32 -5.34 -35.70
CA ILE A 223 -9.26 -5.57 -37.14
C ILE A 223 -9.28 -4.20 -37.82
N ASN A 224 -8.20 -3.85 -38.53
CA ASN A 224 -8.18 -2.66 -39.37
C ASN A 224 -8.75 -3.01 -40.74
N ASN A 225 -9.88 -2.44 -41.11
CA ASN A 225 -10.39 -2.50 -42.48
C ASN A 225 -10.28 -1.11 -43.11
N LYS A 226 -9.41 -0.96 -44.12
CA LYS A 226 -9.22 0.32 -44.83
C LYS A 226 -10.47 0.78 -45.61
N ASP A 227 -11.45 -0.10 -45.78
CA ASP A 227 -12.65 0.13 -46.61
C ASP A 227 -13.93 0.43 -45.81
N CYS A 228 -13.84 0.61 -44.49
CA CYS A 228 -15.01 0.93 -43.65
C CYS A 228 -14.75 2.18 -42.81
N ASN A 229 -15.02 3.35 -43.39
CA ASN A 229 -14.98 4.65 -42.71
C ASN A 229 -16.10 4.87 -41.68
N PHE A 230 -16.72 3.82 -41.14
CA PHE A 230 -17.98 4.01 -40.42
C PHE A 230 -17.85 4.44 -38.96
N PHE A 231 -16.70 4.29 -38.30
CA PHE A 231 -16.50 4.86 -36.97
C PHE A 231 -15.03 5.20 -36.79
N GLU A 232 -14.72 6.48 -36.57
CA GLU A 232 -13.44 6.87 -35.98
C GLU A 232 -13.22 6.00 -34.74
N SER A 233 -12.14 5.24 -34.73
CA SER A 233 -11.80 4.30 -33.67
C SER A 233 -11.73 5.03 -32.33
N GLN A 234 -12.82 5.03 -31.58
CA GLN A 234 -12.80 5.49 -30.20
C GLN A 234 -11.94 4.53 -29.39
N PHE A 235 -10.74 5.03 -29.06
CA PHE A 235 -9.75 4.61 -28.06
C PHE A 235 -10.21 3.63 -26.96
N TYR A 236 -10.44 2.36 -27.28
CA TYR A 236 -10.51 1.32 -26.27
C TYR A 236 -9.10 0.99 -25.77
N GLN A 237 -8.78 1.37 -24.53
CA GLN A 237 -7.51 1.03 -23.90
C GLN A 237 -7.50 -0.42 -23.37
N TRP A 238 -7.37 -1.37 -24.29
CA TRP A 238 -7.23 -2.78 -23.96
C TRP A 238 -5.90 -3.06 -23.25
N ARG A 239 -5.96 -3.62 -22.04
CA ARG A 239 -4.79 -4.19 -21.37
C ARG A 239 -4.57 -5.61 -21.87
N LEU A 240 -3.41 -5.86 -22.48
CA LEU A 240 -3.05 -7.15 -23.08
C LEU A 240 -1.94 -7.90 -22.33
N LYS A 241 -1.14 -7.20 -21.51
CA LYS A 241 -0.02 -7.79 -20.76
C LYS A 241 -0.51 -8.46 -19.48
N GLY A 242 0.13 -9.58 -19.11
CA GLY A 242 -0.13 -10.30 -17.85
C GLY A 242 -1.47 -11.06 -17.83
N LEU A 243 -2.12 -11.25 -18.98
CA LEU A 243 -3.37 -11.98 -19.08
C LEU A 243 -3.14 -13.48 -19.26
N ARG A 244 -3.99 -14.29 -18.61
CA ARG A 244 -4.09 -15.73 -18.93
C ARG A 244 -4.64 -15.90 -20.35
N PRO A 245 -4.30 -16.99 -21.07
CA PRO A 245 -4.74 -17.21 -22.45
C PRO A 245 -6.25 -17.07 -22.71
N ASN A 246 -7.11 -17.41 -21.75
CA ASN A 246 -8.58 -17.29 -21.87
C ASN A 246 -9.14 -15.94 -21.42
N SER A 247 -8.30 -15.04 -20.93
CA SER A 247 -8.69 -13.69 -20.50
C SER A 247 -8.36 -12.62 -21.55
N PHE A 248 -7.75 -13.01 -22.67
CA PHE A 248 -7.48 -12.10 -23.77
C PHE A 248 -8.79 -11.53 -24.36
N PRO A 249 -8.85 -10.21 -24.62
CA PRO A 249 -10.06 -9.55 -25.13
C PRO A 249 -10.69 -10.21 -26.36
N LYS A 250 -9.90 -10.58 -27.38
CA LYS A 250 -10.40 -11.27 -28.59
C LYS A 250 -11.21 -12.52 -28.27
N LYS A 251 -10.66 -13.41 -27.42
CA LYS A 251 -11.38 -14.62 -26.99
C LYS A 251 -12.63 -14.32 -26.18
N ARG A 252 -12.58 -13.27 -25.35
CA ARG A 252 -13.75 -12.84 -24.56
C ARG A 252 -14.83 -12.22 -25.45
N LEU A 253 -14.46 -11.49 -26.49
CA LEU A 253 -15.39 -10.98 -27.52
C LEU A 253 -16.03 -12.11 -28.32
N GLN A 254 -15.27 -13.15 -28.64
CA GLN A 254 -15.81 -14.35 -29.27
C GLN A 254 -16.82 -15.06 -28.36
N LEU A 255 -16.54 -15.23 -27.07
CA LEU A 255 -17.52 -15.81 -26.14
C LEU A 255 -18.74 -14.90 -25.96
N PHE A 256 -18.53 -13.59 -25.95
CA PHE A 256 -19.62 -12.61 -25.85
C PHE A 256 -20.51 -12.61 -27.10
N SER A 257 -19.97 -12.92 -28.28
CA SER A 257 -20.75 -12.93 -29.53
C SER A 257 -21.73 -14.11 -29.65
N GLU A 258 -21.54 -15.15 -28.82
CA GLU A 258 -22.42 -16.32 -28.75
C GLU A 258 -23.71 -16.06 -27.96
N PHE A 259 -23.73 -15.00 -27.15
CA PHE A 259 -24.93 -14.46 -26.52
C PHE A 259 -25.95 -14.00 -27.59
#